data_AF-A0A918MVE7-F1
#
_entry.id   AF-A0A918MVE7-F1
#
_cell.length_a   1.000
_cell.length_b   1.000
_cell.length_c   1.000
_cell.angle_alpha   90.00
_cell.angle_beta   90.00
_cell.angle_gamma   90.00
#
_symmetry.space_group_name_H-M   'P 1'
#
loop_
_entity.id
_entity.type
_entity.pdbx_description
1 polymer ?
#
loop_
_entity_poly.entity_id
_entity_poly.type
_entity_poly.pdbx_seq_one_letter_code
_entity_poly.pdbx_strand_id
1 'polypeptide(L)'
;MTNNELNHNKTPPELRAVNDELIAALSAEEPDNIEATLLDIVSRRDAIVQQHLASLSTDDAREFAHNEVPINDKLLELVQTLLDSAKDDITHFMRSRAAVKKYK
;
A
#
# COMPACT_ATOMS: atom_id res chain seq x y z
N MET A 1 -3.67 -7.16 6.17
CA MET A 1 -4.43 -6.88 4.92
C MET A 1 -4.68 -8.20 4.21
N THR A 2 -5.85 -8.38 3.60
CA THR A 2 -6.30 -9.65 3.00
C THR A 2 -6.78 -9.45 1.56
N ASN A 3 -6.87 -10.52 0.77
CA ASN A 3 -7.29 -10.47 -0.63
C ASN A 3 -8.66 -9.80 -0.82
N ASN A 4 -9.61 -10.04 0.09
CA ASN A 4 -10.96 -9.47 0.03
C ASN A 4 -11.00 -7.97 0.34
N GLU A 5 -9.92 -7.39 0.89
CA GLU A 5 -9.84 -5.96 1.19
C GLU A 5 -9.32 -5.14 0.00
N LEU A 6 -8.60 -5.78 -0.93
CA LEU A 6 -8.01 -5.13 -2.11
C LEU A 6 -8.74 -5.45 -3.41
N ASN A 7 -9.68 -6.40 -3.39
CA ASN A 7 -10.39 -6.84 -4.58
C ASN A 7 -11.91 -6.70 -4.38
N HIS A 8 -12.59 -6.34 -5.45
CA HIS A 8 -14.04 -6.27 -5.56
C HIS A 8 -14.51 -7.00 -6.84
N ASN A 9 -15.82 -7.01 -7.06
CA ASN A 9 -16.49 -7.79 -8.10
C ASN A 9 -16.07 -7.38 -9.53
N LYS A 10 -15.54 -6.16 -9.68
CA LYS A 10 -15.12 -5.56 -10.94
C LYS A 10 -13.60 -5.43 -11.05
N THR A 11 -12.84 -6.02 -10.14
CA THR A 11 -11.37 -6.00 -10.20
C THR A 11 -10.88 -6.88 -11.36
N PRO A 12 -10.17 -6.31 -12.36
CA PRO A 12 -9.65 -7.09 -13.48
C PRO A 12 -8.53 -8.04 -13.02
N PRO A 13 -8.28 -9.14 -13.76
CA PRO A 13 -7.26 -10.14 -13.39
C PRO A 13 -5.86 -9.55 -13.20
N GLU A 14 -5.48 -8.58 -14.04
CA GLU A 14 -4.18 -7.89 -13.96
C GLU A 14 -4.03 -7.10 -12.65
N LEU A 15 -5.09 -6.39 -12.23
CA LEU A 15 -5.10 -5.66 -10.96
C LEU A 15 -5.08 -6.62 -9.77
N ARG A 16 -5.77 -7.76 -9.88
CA ARG A 16 -5.78 -8.80 -8.84
C ARG A 16 -4.38 -9.37 -8.60
N ALA A 17 -3.62 -9.65 -9.66
CA ALA A 17 -2.25 -10.12 -9.54
C ALA A 17 -1.36 -9.11 -8.79
N VAL A 18 -1.48 -7.82 -9.11
CA VAL A 18 -0.73 -6.76 -8.40
C VAL A 18 -1.19 -6.59 -6.95
N ASN A 19 -2.49 -6.75 -6.68
CA ASN A 19 -3.00 -6.76 -5.30
C ASN A 19 -2.46 -7.94 -4.48
N ASP A 20 -2.30 -9.11 -5.10
CA ASP A 20 -1.69 -10.28 -4.45
C ASP A 20 -0.20 -10.06 -4.16
N GLU A 21 0.54 -9.47 -5.10
CA GLU A 21 1.93 -9.05 -4.88
C GLU A 21 2.04 -8.05 -3.70
N LEU A 22 1.12 -7.08 -3.63
CA LEU A 22 1.08 -6.09 -2.55
C LEU A 22 0.84 -6.74 -1.18
N ILE A 23 -0.10 -7.68 -1.09
CA ILE A 23 -0.38 -8.42 0.15
C ILE A 23 0.84 -9.24 0.58
N ALA A 24 1.50 -9.91 -0.36
CA ALA A 24 2.70 -10.68 -0.09
C ALA A 24 3.84 -9.79 0.43
N ALA A 25 4.08 -8.64 -0.21
CA ALA A 25 5.10 -7.68 0.20
C ALA A 25 4.85 -7.14 1.62
N LEU A 26 3.59 -6.83 1.95
CA LEU A 26 3.20 -6.33 3.27
C LEU A 26 3.20 -7.40 4.37
N SER A 27 3.16 -8.68 4.01
CA SER A 27 3.18 -9.80 4.95
C SER A 27 4.58 -10.37 5.16
N ALA A 28 5.60 -9.84 4.46
CA ALA A 28 6.98 -10.28 4.59
C ALA A 28 7.57 -9.82 5.93
N GLU A 29 8.20 -10.74 6.68
CA GLU A 29 8.74 -10.49 8.02
C GLU A 29 10.00 -9.61 8.03
N GLU A 30 10.82 -9.66 6.98
CA GLU A 30 12.02 -8.82 6.82
C GLU A 30 12.19 -8.37 5.37
N PRO A 31 11.49 -7.31 4.94
CA PRO A 31 11.62 -6.85 3.58
C PRO A 31 12.78 -5.84 3.48
N ASP A 32 13.94 -6.34 3.06
CA ASP A 32 15.01 -5.49 2.53
C ASP A 32 14.41 -4.59 1.44
N ASN A 33 14.53 -3.27 1.62
CA ASN A 33 14.03 -2.27 0.67
C ASN A 33 12.50 -2.34 0.40
N ILE A 34 11.72 -2.55 1.47
CA ILE A 34 10.24 -2.53 1.41
C ILE A 34 9.67 -1.26 0.79
N GLU A 35 10.28 -0.10 1.05
CA GLU A 35 9.82 1.18 0.53
C GLU A 35 9.85 1.21 -1.01
N ALA A 36 10.96 0.81 -1.62
CA ALA A 36 11.07 0.76 -3.08
C ALA A 36 10.14 -0.30 -3.69
N THR A 37 9.97 -1.43 -3.01
CA THR A 37 9.07 -2.51 -3.45
C THR A 37 7.61 -2.05 -3.42
N LEU A 38 7.17 -1.43 -2.34
CA LEU A 38 5.82 -0.88 -2.22
C LEU A 38 5.58 0.25 -3.24
N LEU A 39 6.56 1.12 -3.45
CA LEU A 39 6.46 2.20 -4.43
C LEU A 39 6.28 1.65 -5.86
N ASP A 40 7.05 0.64 -6.25
CA ASP A 40 6.91 -0.02 -7.56
C ASP A 40 5.52 -0.65 -7.72
N ILE A 41 5.09 -1.44 -6.74
CA ILE A 41 3.80 -2.14 -6.77
C ILE A 41 2.65 -1.13 -6.84
N VAL A 42 2.66 -0.07 -6.02
CA VAL A 42 1.61 0.97 -6.01
C VAL A 42 1.59 1.75 -7.33
N SER A 43 2.76 2.03 -7.92
CA SER A 43 2.85 2.73 -9.22
C SER A 43 2.30 1.86 -10.36
N ARG A 44 2.64 0.57 -10.38
CA ARG A 44 2.08 -0.40 -11.33
C ARG A 44 0.58 -0.55 -11.17
N ARG A 45 0.11 -0.59 -9.92
CA ARG A 45 -1.32 -0.65 -9.58
C ARG A 45 -2.09 0.54 -10.13
N ASP A 46 -1.59 1.77 -9.91
CA ASP A 46 -2.21 2.99 -10.44
C ASP A 46 -2.27 2.97 -11.97
N ALA A 47 -1.19 2.58 -12.65
CA ALA A 47 -1.16 2.47 -14.10
C ALA A 47 -2.25 1.51 -14.63
N ILE A 48 -2.42 0.34 -14.00
CA ILE A 48 -3.46 -0.64 -14.38
C ILE A 48 -4.86 -0.07 -14.12
N VAL A 49 -5.08 0.60 -13.00
CA VAL A 49 -6.36 1.25 -12.66
C VAL A 49 -6.72 2.30 -13.71
N GLN A 50 -5.78 3.19 -14.05
CA GLN A 50 -5.98 4.23 -15.06
C GLN A 50 -6.25 3.64 -16.44
N GLN A 51 -5.48 2.63 -16.85
CA GLN A 51 -5.67 1.93 -18.12
C GLN A 51 -7.03 1.24 -18.18
N HIS A 52 -7.45 0.59 -17.10
CA HIS A 52 -8.75 -0.08 -17.03
C HIS A 52 -9.88 0.94 -17.10
N LEU A 53 -9.82 2.03 -16.33
CA LEU A 53 -10.79 3.13 -16.39
C LEU A 53 -10.94 3.71 -17.80
N ALA A 54 -9.83 3.92 -18.52
CA ALA A 54 -9.85 4.43 -19.88
C ALA A 54 -10.46 3.44 -20.90
N SER A 55 -10.46 2.15 -20.60
CA SER A 55 -11.03 1.11 -21.46
C SER A 55 -12.54 0.89 -21.28
N LEU A 56 -13.11 1.40 -20.19
CA LEU A 56 -14.51 1.17 -19.81
C LEU A 56 -15.46 2.23 -20.39
N SER A 57 -16.73 1.87 -20.48
CA SER A 57 -17.80 2.84 -20.72
C SER A 57 -17.91 3.83 -19.55
N THR A 58 -18.52 5.00 -19.76
CA THR A 58 -18.64 6.01 -18.69
C THR A 58 -19.36 5.48 -17.45
N ASP A 59 -20.39 4.66 -17.62
CA ASP A 59 -21.14 4.09 -16.49
C ASP A 59 -20.36 2.98 -15.78
N ASP A 60 -19.69 2.09 -16.54
CA ASP A 60 -18.84 1.04 -15.96
C ASP A 60 -17.61 1.64 -15.26
N ALA A 61 -16.99 2.67 -15.83
CA ALA A 61 -15.87 3.39 -15.22
C ALA A 61 -16.28 4.06 -13.91
N ARG A 62 -17.50 4.63 -13.85
CA ARG A 62 -18.05 5.21 -12.63
C ARG A 62 -18.29 4.13 -11.57
N GLU A 63 -18.87 3.00 -11.94
CA GLU A 63 -19.10 1.88 -11.01
C GLU A 63 -17.78 1.31 -10.50
N PHE A 64 -16.80 1.10 -11.38
CA PHE A 64 -15.46 0.64 -11.01
C PHE A 64 -14.79 1.63 -10.05
N ALA A 65 -14.73 2.92 -10.39
CA ALA A 65 -14.15 3.95 -9.54
C ALA A 65 -14.82 4.02 -8.16
N HIS A 66 -16.15 3.91 -8.09
CA HIS A 66 -16.88 3.91 -6.82
C HIS A 66 -16.46 2.76 -5.90
N ASN A 67 -16.19 1.58 -6.46
CA ASN A 67 -15.70 0.43 -5.70
C ASN A 67 -14.20 0.53 -5.35
N GLU A 68 -13.43 1.25 -6.16
CA GLU A 68 -11.98 1.39 -6.01
C GLU A 68 -11.58 2.45 -4.98
N VAL A 69 -12.38 3.52 -4.81
CA VAL A 69 -12.08 4.59 -3.83
C VAL A 69 -11.88 4.04 -2.40
N PRO A 70 -12.77 3.20 -1.84
CA PRO A 70 -12.56 2.67 -0.49
C PRO A 70 -11.30 1.83 -0.34
N ILE A 71 -10.84 1.20 -1.43
CA ILE A 71 -9.60 0.40 -1.43
C ILE A 71 -8.40 1.32 -1.43
N ASN A 72 -8.41 2.37 -2.26
CA ASN A 72 -7.37 3.39 -2.27
C ASN A 72 -7.25 4.12 -0.92
N ASP A 73 -8.37 4.44 -0.27
CA ASP A 73 -8.37 5.08 1.04
C ASP A 73 -7.72 4.19 2.10
N LYS A 74 -8.00 2.88 2.10
CA LYS A 74 -7.35 1.92 3.00
C LYS A 74 -5.86 1.79 2.73
N LEU A 75 -5.46 1.76 1.46
CA LEU A 75 -4.03 1.72 1.09
C LEU A 75 -3.31 2.98 1.56
N LEU A 76 -3.93 4.14 1.45
CA LEU A 76 -3.40 5.40 1.94
C LEU A 76 -3.25 5.39 3.47
N GLU A 77 -4.27 4.94 4.19
CA GLU A 77 -4.23 4.80 5.65
C GLU A 77 -3.13 3.86 6.11
N LEU A 78 -2.93 2.75 5.41
CA LEU A 78 -1.86 1.80 5.69
C LEU A 78 -0.47 2.44 5.49
N VAL A 79 -0.25 3.11 4.36
CA VAL A 79 1.02 3.79 4.07
C VAL A 79 1.31 4.86 5.12
N GLN A 80 0.30 5.62 5.53
CA GLN A 80 0.43 6.62 6.59
C GLN A 80 0.81 5.97 7.93
N THR A 81 0.19 4.85 8.28
CA THR A 81 0.50 4.09 9.51
C THR A 81 1.92 3.55 9.49
N LEU A 82 2.38 3.01 8.36
CA LEU A 82 3.76 2.53 8.19
C LEU A 82 4.77 3.68 8.35
N LEU A 83 4.48 4.84 7.75
CA LEU A 83 5.32 6.03 7.87
C LEU A 83 5.40 6.53 9.32
N ASP A 84 4.29 6.54 10.04
CA ASP A 84 4.27 7.01 11.43
C ASP A 84 4.97 6.02 12.37
N SER A 85 4.83 4.71 12.14
CA SER A 85 5.63 3.69 12.86
C SER A 85 7.13 3.88 12.67
N ALA A 86 7.58 4.14 11.43
CA ALA A 86 8.99 4.38 11.15
C ALA A 86 9.55 5.63 11.87
N LYS A 87 8.75 6.70 12.00
CA LYS A 87 9.14 7.91 12.76
C LYS A 87 9.26 7.63 14.25
N ASP A 88 8.35 6.82 14.80
CA ASP A 88 8.36 6.47 16.22
C ASP A 88 9.59 5.62 16.57
N ASP A 89 9.96 4.67 15.71
CA ASP A 89 11.16 3.84 15.87
C ASP A 89 12.44 4.69 15.88
N ILE A 90 12.57 5.64 14.95
CA ILE A 90 13.70 6.58 14.91
C ILE A 90 13.74 7.43 16.20
N THR A 91 12.58 7.92 16.65
CA THR A 91 12.48 8.74 17.86
C THR A 91 12.89 7.95 19.10
N HIS A 92 12.44 6.70 19.22
CA HIS A 92 12.80 5.81 20.30
C HIS A 92 14.30 5.48 20.30
N PHE A 93 14.88 5.20 19.11
CA PHE A 93 16.31 4.98 18.95
C PHE A 93 17.16 6.21 19.32
N MET A 94 16.72 7.41 18.96
CA MET A 94 17.41 8.64 19.37
C MET A 94 17.39 8.85 20.89
N ARG A 95 16.26 8.55 21.54
CA ARG A 95 16.12 8.62 23.00
C ARG A 95 16.97 7.57 23.71
N SER A 96 16.99 6.33 23.22
CA SER A 96 17.84 5.26 23.78
C SER A 96 19.32 5.61 23.65
N ARG A 97 19.76 6.15 22.50
CA ARG A 97 21.14 6.63 22.30
C ARG A 97 21.50 7.81 23.21
N ALA A 98 20.58 8.75 23.43
CA ALA A 98 20.78 9.86 24.36
C ALA A 98 20.87 9.40 25.82
N ALA A 99 20.07 8.40 26.21
CA ALA A 99 20.13 7.80 27.54
C ALA A 99 21.46 7.07 27.76
N VAL A 100 21.94 6.28 26.81
CA VAL A 100 23.26 5.62 26.88
C VAL A 100 24.40 6.63 27.01
N LYS A 101 24.28 7.81 26.37
CA LYS A 101 25.26 8.91 26.54
C LYS A 101 25.24 9.59 27.91
N LYS A 102 24.15 9.50 28.68
CA LYS A 102 24.05 10.07 30.05
C LYS A 102 24.68 9.18 31.13
N TYR A 103 24.92 7.90 30.83
CA TYR A 103 25.56 6.95 31.75
C TYR A 103 27.06 6.76 31.46
N LYS A 104 27.65 7.58 30.59
CA LYS A 104 29.10 7.67 30.36
C LYS A 104 29.70 8.88 31.05
#